data_AF-A0A938ZGX4-F1
#
_entry.id   AF-A0A938ZGX4-F1
#
_cell.length_a   1.000
_cell.length_b   1.000
_cell.length_c   1.000
_cell.angle_alpha   90.00
_cell.angle_beta   90.00
_cell.angle_gamma   90.00
#
_symmetry.space_group_name_H-M   'P 1'
#
loop_
_entity.id
_entity.type
_entity.pdbx_description
1 polymer ?
#
loop_
_entity_poly.entity_id
_entity_poly.type
_entity_poly.pdbx_seq_one_letter_code
_entity_poly.pdbx_strand_id
1 'polypeptide(L)'
;MELDVRNGDKGVIPLNHHPDFSELGYQVISELGRNREGGRITYLANVSKSNQQVVIKEFCFARAGADLSGVKAYQREIEILQQLNHPRIPRYLDSFEMPGAFYLVQEYKNAPSLGLKRSFHAEEIKQIALSILEILVYLQKQVPSIIHRDIKPENILVDEELNAYLVDFGLARIQGAKVALSSFIAGTPGFMPPEEQFGHSLTEASDLYSLGATLICLLTNTRSVEIGKLIDDNYRFNFQQLVPPISPRFRWWLMKMVERNRKRRYANAAIALKALGTIEVVGSATGIDTFISTIKSRKRATLLGLATIVILAAVAGTLISYQSGNTVRQLSEARECQSFDLSSDCQEKFGN
;
A
#
# COMPACT_ATOMS: atom_id res chain seq x y z
N MET A 1 3.89 -18.92 -16.43
CA MET A 1 3.45 -19.03 -15.02
C MET A 1 3.73 -20.45 -14.57
N GLU A 2 4.83 -20.65 -13.86
CA GLU A 2 5.00 -21.80 -12.97
C GLU A 2 6.03 -21.41 -11.92
N LEU A 3 5.52 -21.01 -10.76
CA LEU A 3 6.27 -21.01 -9.53
C LEU A 3 6.48 -22.48 -9.18
N ASP A 4 7.72 -22.87 -8.96
CA ASP A 4 8.07 -24.20 -8.46
C ASP A 4 7.57 -24.32 -7.02
N VAL A 5 6.32 -24.76 -6.87
CA VAL A 5 5.67 -25.09 -5.60
C VAL A 5 5.76 -26.61 -5.42
N ARG A 6 6.98 -27.10 -5.25
CA ARG A 6 7.24 -28.44 -4.71
C ARG A 6 8.41 -28.35 -3.74
N ASN A 7 8.13 -27.78 -2.58
CA ASN A 7 8.54 -28.30 -1.28
C ASN A 7 8.22 -27.21 -0.25
N GLY A 8 7.32 -27.53 0.68
CA GLY A 8 7.01 -26.71 1.86
C GLY A 8 8.16 -26.70 2.88
N ASP A 9 9.39 -26.60 2.41
CA ASP A 9 10.59 -26.45 3.21
C ASP A 9 11.09 -25.02 3.10
N LYS A 10 11.72 -24.53 4.17
CA LYS A 10 12.43 -23.24 4.20
C LYS A 10 13.56 -23.29 3.15
N GLY A 11 13.24 -22.97 1.90
CA GLY A 11 14.00 -23.43 0.74
C GLY A 11 15.26 -22.62 0.45
N VAL A 12 16.33 -22.90 1.19
CA VAL A 12 17.68 -22.80 0.61
C VAL A 12 17.76 -23.91 -0.45
N ILE A 13 17.89 -23.54 -1.73
CA ILE A 13 18.13 -24.52 -2.81
C ILE A 13 19.45 -25.23 -2.47
N PRO A 14 19.50 -26.58 -2.40
CA PRO A 14 20.71 -27.31 -2.04
C PRO A 14 21.88 -27.00 -2.99
N LEU A 15 23.08 -26.88 -2.41
CA LEU A 15 24.36 -26.47 -2.99
C LEU A 15 24.95 -27.43 -4.07
N ASN A 16 24.14 -28.01 -4.94
CA ASN A 16 24.62 -28.93 -5.97
C ASN A 16 24.81 -28.18 -7.31
N HIS A 17 26.08 -27.89 -7.65
CA HIS A 17 26.59 -27.32 -8.91
C HIS A 17 26.41 -25.79 -9.09
N HIS A 18 26.99 -25.00 -8.17
CA HIS A 18 27.26 -23.58 -8.43
C HIS A 18 28.64 -23.40 -9.08
N PRO A 19 28.85 -22.34 -9.88
CA PRO A 19 30.18 -22.04 -10.41
C PRO A 19 31.18 -21.81 -9.26
N ASP A 20 32.40 -22.31 -9.41
CA ASP A 20 33.46 -22.07 -8.45
C ASP A 20 34.12 -20.71 -8.75
N PHE A 21 33.93 -19.76 -7.82
CA PHE A 21 34.53 -18.42 -7.89
C PHE A 21 35.68 -18.25 -6.89
N SER A 22 36.20 -19.34 -6.31
CA SER A 22 37.21 -19.28 -5.24
C SER A 22 38.51 -18.59 -5.68
N GLU A 23 38.97 -18.87 -6.90
CA GLU A 23 40.12 -18.20 -7.54
C GLU A 23 39.90 -16.69 -7.75
N LEU A 24 38.64 -16.27 -7.89
CA LEU A 24 38.24 -14.86 -7.99
C LEU A 24 38.02 -14.22 -6.61
N GLY A 25 38.23 -14.98 -5.53
CA GLY A 25 38.05 -14.50 -4.16
C GLY A 25 36.60 -14.45 -3.69
N TYR A 26 35.71 -15.25 -4.28
CA TYR A 26 34.30 -15.34 -3.85
C TYR A 26 33.90 -16.77 -3.50
N GLN A 27 33.16 -16.94 -2.41
CA GLN A 27 32.58 -18.22 -2.00
C GLN A 27 31.06 -18.14 -2.04
N VAL A 28 30.42 -18.85 -2.97
CA VAL A 28 28.96 -18.91 -3.08
C VAL A 28 28.35 -19.56 -1.84
N ILE A 29 27.37 -18.87 -1.25
CA ILE A 29 26.60 -19.32 -0.09
C ILE A 29 25.28 -19.95 -0.56
N SER A 30 24.56 -19.27 -1.45
CA SER A 30 23.25 -19.71 -1.93
C SER A 30 22.85 -19.04 -3.23
N GLU A 31 21.87 -19.63 -3.91
CA GLU A 31 21.15 -19.00 -5.01
C GLU A 31 19.97 -18.17 -4.45
N LEU A 32 19.94 -16.88 -4.79
CA LEU A 32 18.88 -15.94 -4.42
C LEU A 32 17.73 -15.93 -5.44
N GLY A 33 18.00 -16.31 -6.69
CA GLY A 33 16.98 -16.39 -7.73
C GLY A 33 17.51 -16.79 -9.09
N ARG A 34 16.62 -17.29 -9.94
CA ARG A 34 16.94 -17.76 -11.30
C ARG A 34 15.81 -17.47 -12.27
N ASN A 35 16.14 -16.79 -13.36
CA ASN A 35 15.29 -16.61 -14.53
C ASN A 35 15.83 -17.46 -15.69
N ARG A 36 15.22 -18.63 -15.90
CA ARG A 36 15.67 -19.60 -16.92
C ARG A 36 15.52 -19.09 -18.35
N GLU A 37 14.47 -18.33 -18.63
CA GLU A 37 14.17 -17.79 -19.96
C GLU A 37 15.10 -16.63 -20.32
N GLY A 38 15.44 -15.79 -19.34
CA GLY A 38 16.36 -14.66 -19.51
C GLY A 38 17.84 -14.99 -19.31
N GLY A 39 18.18 -16.26 -19.03
CA GLY A 39 19.57 -16.68 -18.79
C GLY A 39 20.23 -15.98 -17.60
N ARG A 40 19.48 -15.65 -16.54
CA ARG A 40 19.98 -14.90 -15.38
C ARG A 40 19.91 -15.71 -14.10
N ILE A 41 21.01 -15.75 -13.35
CA ILE A 41 21.06 -16.37 -12.02
C ILE A 41 21.64 -15.35 -11.03
N THR A 42 21.19 -15.36 -9.79
CA THR A 42 21.67 -14.44 -8.75
C THR A 42 22.10 -15.24 -7.54
N TYR A 43 23.33 -15.03 -7.10
CA TYR A 43 23.96 -15.72 -6.00
C TYR A 43 24.27 -14.75 -4.85
N LEU A 44 24.17 -15.27 -3.63
CA LEU A 44 24.80 -14.68 -2.45
C LEU A 44 26.18 -15.30 -2.28
N ALA A 45 27.21 -14.49 -2.07
CA ALA A 45 28.57 -14.96 -1.84
C ALA A 45 29.28 -14.19 -0.73
N ASN A 46 30.25 -14.82 -0.08
CA ASN A 46 31.22 -14.16 0.79
C ASN A 46 32.45 -13.74 -0.02
N VAL A 47 33.00 -12.58 0.29
CA VAL A 47 34.33 -12.18 -0.20
C VAL A 47 35.39 -12.86 0.65
N SER A 48 36.26 -13.64 0.02
CA SER A 48 37.34 -14.41 0.64
C SER A 48 38.15 -13.55 1.61
N LYS A 49 38.48 -14.13 2.77
CA LYS A 49 39.27 -13.48 3.83
C LYS A 49 38.62 -12.23 4.43
N SER A 50 37.31 -12.03 4.23
CA SER A 50 36.52 -10.98 4.87
C SER A 50 35.16 -11.52 5.31
N ASN A 51 34.46 -10.78 6.17
CA ASN A 51 33.05 -11.07 6.53
C ASN A 51 32.06 -10.31 5.62
N GLN A 52 32.52 -9.77 4.50
CA GLN A 52 31.66 -9.02 3.58
C GLN A 52 30.89 -9.97 2.67
N GLN A 53 29.57 -9.78 2.61
CA GLN A 53 28.69 -10.45 1.67
C GLN A 53 28.44 -9.60 0.42
N VAL A 54 28.28 -10.27 -0.72
CA VAL A 54 28.02 -9.66 -2.03
C VAL A 54 26.96 -10.45 -2.80
N VAL A 55 26.33 -9.76 -3.75
CA VAL A 55 25.46 -10.40 -4.74
C VAL A 55 26.22 -10.54 -6.05
N ILE A 56 26.24 -11.75 -6.60
CA ILE A 56 26.82 -12.04 -7.91
C ILE A 56 25.66 -12.38 -8.87
N LYS A 57 25.46 -11.55 -9.90
CA LYS A 57 24.48 -11.79 -10.97
C LYS A 57 25.18 -12.38 -12.18
N GLU A 58 24.82 -13.61 -12.52
CA GLU A 58 25.23 -14.29 -13.74
C GLU A 58 24.29 -13.96 -14.89
N PHE A 59 24.87 -13.67 -16.06
CA PHE A 59 24.20 -13.53 -17.34
C PHE A 59 24.79 -14.57 -18.31
N CYS A 60 24.05 -15.61 -18.66
CA CYS A 60 24.50 -16.69 -19.55
C CYS A 60 24.23 -16.35 -21.03
N PHE A 61 25.22 -16.54 -21.90
CA PHE A 61 25.14 -16.28 -23.35
C PHE A 61 25.15 -17.54 -24.22
N ALA A 62 25.57 -18.68 -23.67
CA ALA A 62 25.90 -19.87 -24.45
C ALA A 62 24.72 -20.82 -24.75
N ARG A 63 23.47 -20.43 -24.51
CA ARG A 63 22.30 -21.25 -24.91
C ARG A 63 21.84 -20.89 -26.31
N ALA A 64 21.62 -21.89 -27.16
CA ALA A 64 21.02 -21.69 -28.48
C ALA A 64 19.71 -20.91 -28.33
N GLY A 65 19.66 -19.69 -28.87
CA GLY A 65 18.54 -18.74 -28.71
C GLY A 65 18.78 -17.58 -27.73
N ALA A 66 19.99 -17.44 -27.14
CA ALA A 66 20.33 -16.27 -26.35
C ALA A 66 20.25 -14.98 -27.19
N ASP A 67 19.30 -14.14 -26.85
CA ASP A 67 19.05 -12.86 -27.53
C ASP A 67 20.18 -11.87 -27.23
N LEU A 68 20.66 -11.17 -28.26
CA LEU A 68 21.59 -10.04 -28.15
C LEU A 68 21.05 -8.95 -27.19
N SER A 69 19.76 -8.95 -26.87
CA SER A 69 19.16 -8.10 -25.83
C SER A 69 19.71 -8.39 -24.42
N GLY A 70 20.02 -9.65 -24.08
CA GLY A 70 20.62 -10.02 -22.80
C GLY A 70 22.02 -9.44 -22.62
N VAL A 71 22.81 -9.43 -23.71
CA VAL A 71 24.13 -8.79 -23.76
C VAL A 71 24.03 -7.29 -23.50
N LYS A 72 23.06 -6.63 -24.14
CA LYS A 72 22.85 -5.19 -23.97
C LYS A 72 22.24 -4.80 -22.63
N ALA A 73 21.60 -5.74 -21.93
CA ALA A 73 21.00 -5.51 -20.63
C ALA A 73 22.05 -5.48 -19.51
N TYR A 74 23.01 -6.43 -19.50
CA TYR A 74 24.04 -6.48 -18.45
C TYR A 74 24.97 -5.27 -18.52
N GLN A 75 25.47 -4.92 -19.72
CA GLN A 75 26.43 -3.84 -19.88
C GLN A 75 25.83 -2.52 -19.38
N ARG A 76 24.52 -2.36 -19.62
CA ARG A 76 23.79 -1.20 -19.15
C ARG A 76 23.55 -1.20 -17.64
N GLU A 77 23.28 -2.35 -17.03
CA GLU A 77 23.15 -2.41 -15.57
C GLU A 77 24.46 -1.99 -14.90
N ILE A 78 25.61 -2.46 -15.40
CA ILE A 78 26.94 -2.05 -14.94
C ILE A 78 27.13 -0.53 -15.12
N GLU A 79 26.95 -0.03 -16.33
CA GLU A 79 27.12 1.40 -16.66
C GLU A 79 26.27 2.31 -15.77
N ILE A 80 25.03 1.91 -15.51
CA ILE A 80 24.12 2.66 -14.64
C ILE A 80 24.62 2.57 -13.20
N LEU A 81 24.83 1.38 -12.64
CA LEU A 81 25.22 1.22 -11.23
C LEU A 81 26.56 1.89 -10.90
N GLN A 82 27.51 1.93 -11.84
CA GLN A 82 28.79 2.66 -11.68
C GLN A 82 28.60 4.17 -11.49
N GLN A 83 27.51 4.74 -12.00
CA GLN A 83 27.19 6.17 -11.87
C GLN A 83 26.37 6.46 -10.61
N LEU A 84 25.85 5.44 -9.92
CA LEU A 84 24.98 5.59 -8.76
C LEU A 84 25.75 5.45 -7.45
N ASN A 85 25.43 6.33 -6.51
CA ASN A 85 25.89 6.29 -5.14
C ASN A 85 24.76 6.74 -4.21
N HIS A 86 23.97 5.78 -3.76
CA HIS A 86 22.84 6.01 -2.87
C HIS A 86 22.74 4.87 -1.84
N PRO A 87 22.54 5.15 -0.54
CA PRO A 87 22.56 4.12 0.51
C PRO A 87 21.49 3.03 0.31
N ARG A 88 20.38 3.36 -0.36
CA ARG A 88 19.28 2.42 -0.66
C ARG A 88 19.31 1.80 -2.07
N ILE A 89 20.44 1.90 -2.76
CA ILE A 89 20.70 1.21 -4.04
C ILE A 89 21.97 0.36 -3.85
N PRO A 90 22.03 -0.90 -4.33
CA PRO A 90 23.27 -1.67 -4.33
C PRO A 90 24.39 -0.94 -5.07
N ARG A 91 25.55 -0.78 -4.44
CA ARG A 91 26.73 -0.24 -5.14
C ARG A 91 27.32 -1.30 -6.06
N TYR A 92 27.77 -0.88 -7.25
CA TYR A 92 28.67 -1.67 -8.06
C TYR A 92 29.96 -1.95 -7.29
N LEU A 93 30.46 -3.19 -7.31
CA LEU A 93 31.71 -3.57 -6.67
C LEU A 93 32.74 -4.05 -7.71
N ASP A 94 32.32 -4.94 -8.61
CA ASP A 94 33.21 -5.55 -9.60
C ASP A 94 32.40 -6.20 -10.74
N SER A 95 33.07 -6.64 -11.79
CA SER A 95 32.50 -7.48 -12.84
C SER A 95 33.56 -8.31 -13.52
N PHE A 96 33.24 -9.55 -13.87
CA PHE A 96 34.17 -10.47 -14.53
C PHE A 96 33.48 -11.35 -15.56
N GLU A 97 34.28 -11.95 -16.43
CA GLU A 97 33.84 -12.84 -17.51
C GLU A 97 34.36 -14.26 -17.28
N MET A 98 33.53 -15.25 -17.55
CA MET A 98 33.95 -16.66 -17.67
C MET A 98 33.39 -17.25 -18.97
N PRO A 99 33.88 -18.40 -19.45
CA PRO A 99 33.41 -18.99 -20.70
C PRO A 99 31.88 -19.12 -20.76
N GLY A 100 31.26 -18.34 -21.65
CA GLY A 100 29.81 -18.38 -21.89
C GLY A 100 28.93 -17.58 -20.93
N ALA A 101 29.50 -16.84 -19.97
CA ALA A 101 28.74 -16.03 -19.01
C ALA A 101 29.52 -14.79 -18.50
N PHE A 102 28.75 -13.77 -18.11
CA PHE A 102 29.27 -12.55 -17.50
C PHE A 102 28.69 -12.42 -16.10
N TYR A 103 29.46 -11.81 -15.22
CA TYR A 103 29.12 -11.70 -13.80
C TYR A 103 29.24 -10.25 -13.35
N LEU A 104 28.17 -9.73 -12.75
CA LEU A 104 28.15 -8.45 -12.04
C LEU A 104 28.21 -8.74 -10.54
N VAL A 105 29.17 -8.13 -9.84
CA VAL A 105 29.28 -8.15 -8.38
C VAL A 105 28.80 -6.82 -7.82
N GLN A 106 27.83 -6.87 -6.92
CA GLN A 106 27.27 -5.69 -6.28
C GLN A 106 27.10 -5.90 -4.77
N GLU A 107 26.91 -4.79 -4.06
CA GLU A 107 26.65 -4.80 -2.63
C GLU A 107 25.42 -5.66 -2.28
N TYR A 108 25.58 -6.54 -1.29
CA TYR A 108 24.44 -7.26 -0.71
C TYR A 108 23.68 -6.35 0.25
N LYS A 109 22.37 -6.19 0.02
CA LYS A 109 21.45 -5.58 0.97
C LYS A 109 20.78 -6.70 1.75
N ASN A 110 21.02 -6.74 3.06
CA ASN A 110 20.46 -7.77 3.93
C ASN A 110 18.99 -7.47 4.26
N ALA A 111 18.14 -7.62 3.24
CA ALA A 111 16.72 -7.34 3.32
C ALA A 111 15.96 -8.31 2.39
N PRO A 112 14.87 -8.93 2.86
CA PRO A 112 14.02 -9.78 2.01
C PRO A 112 13.27 -8.96 0.96
N SER A 113 12.99 -9.59 -0.18
CA SER A 113 12.18 -9.01 -1.26
C SER A 113 10.70 -8.89 -0.87
N LEU A 114 10.03 -7.82 -1.31
CA LEU A 114 8.58 -7.67 -1.21
C LEU A 114 7.81 -8.65 -2.10
N GLY A 115 8.49 -9.35 -3.02
CA GLY A 115 7.92 -10.47 -3.77
C GLY A 115 7.64 -11.70 -2.91
N LEU A 116 8.23 -11.79 -1.71
CA LEU A 116 7.90 -12.82 -0.73
C LEU A 116 6.54 -12.52 -0.09
N LYS A 117 5.78 -13.58 0.23
CA LYS A 117 4.45 -13.44 0.81
C LYS A 117 4.55 -12.88 2.24
N ARG A 118 4.44 -11.56 2.36
CA ARG A 118 4.44 -10.80 3.62
C ARG A 118 3.34 -9.75 3.56
N SER A 119 2.59 -9.61 4.64
CA SER A 119 1.55 -8.59 4.76
C SER A 119 2.12 -7.36 5.46
N PHE A 120 1.67 -6.18 5.05
CA PHE A 120 2.05 -4.91 5.67
C PHE A 120 0.80 -4.11 6.00
N HIS A 121 0.84 -3.40 7.12
CA HIS A 121 -0.13 -2.37 7.45
C HIS A 121 0.06 -1.16 6.55
N ALA A 122 -1.00 -0.36 6.41
CA ALA A 122 -1.00 0.75 5.49
C ALA A 122 0.06 1.82 5.84
N GLU A 123 0.35 2.04 7.13
CA GLU A 123 1.42 2.96 7.55
C GLU A 123 2.82 2.45 7.16
N GLU A 124 3.07 1.14 7.26
CA GLU A 124 4.33 0.53 6.82
C GLU A 124 4.49 0.67 5.30
N ILE A 125 3.41 0.47 4.54
CA ILE A 125 3.39 0.68 3.09
C ILE A 125 3.69 2.14 2.73
N LYS A 126 3.24 3.12 3.53
CA LYS A 126 3.65 4.51 3.35
C LYS A 126 5.14 4.71 3.61
N GLN A 127 5.72 4.09 4.64
CA GLN A 127 7.17 4.20 4.90
C GLN A 127 8.00 3.62 3.74
N ILE A 128 7.57 2.48 3.21
CA ILE A 128 8.15 1.89 1.99
C ILE A 128 8.03 2.88 0.82
N ALA A 129 6.84 3.46 0.60
CA ALA A 129 6.61 4.43 -0.46
C ALA A 129 7.51 5.67 -0.34
N LEU A 130 7.68 6.21 0.86
CA LEU A 130 8.59 7.34 1.13
C LEU A 130 10.04 6.97 0.75
N SER A 131 10.51 5.81 1.21
CA SER A 131 11.87 5.33 0.90
C SER A 131 12.12 5.17 -0.60
N ILE A 132 11.16 4.61 -1.35
CA ILE A 132 11.31 4.46 -2.81
C ILE A 132 11.19 5.80 -3.52
N LEU A 133 10.31 6.70 -3.09
CA LEU A 133 10.22 8.05 -3.67
C LEU A 133 11.51 8.85 -3.48
N GLU A 134 12.20 8.71 -2.36
CA GLU A 134 13.52 9.32 -2.14
C GLU A 134 14.56 8.78 -3.14
N ILE A 135 14.55 7.47 -3.42
CA ILE A 135 15.39 6.87 -4.46
C ILE A 135 15.04 7.44 -5.84
N LEU A 136 13.75 7.55 -6.17
CA LEU A 136 13.32 8.10 -7.46
C LEU A 136 13.70 9.58 -7.61
N VAL A 137 13.62 10.37 -6.53
CA VAL A 137 14.14 11.74 -6.53
C VAL A 137 15.62 11.76 -6.85
N TYR A 138 16.41 10.84 -6.28
CA TYR A 138 17.84 10.73 -6.56
C TYR A 138 18.12 10.35 -8.03
N LEU A 139 17.39 9.38 -8.59
CA LEU A 139 17.56 8.95 -9.99
C LEU A 139 17.15 10.06 -10.99
N GLN A 140 16.09 10.81 -10.68
CA GLN A 140 15.62 11.92 -11.51
C GLN A 140 16.57 13.11 -11.51
N LYS A 141 17.41 13.25 -10.46
CA LYS A 141 18.45 14.28 -10.37
C LYS A 141 19.73 13.95 -11.13
N GLN A 142 19.90 12.72 -11.63
CA GLN A 142 21.05 12.38 -12.46
C GLN A 142 21.03 13.19 -13.75
N VAL A 143 22.20 13.44 -14.34
CA VAL A 143 22.33 14.19 -15.59
C VAL A 143 23.04 13.33 -16.62
N PRO A 144 22.32 12.75 -17.59
CA PRO A 144 20.86 12.78 -17.78
C PRO A 144 20.08 11.93 -16.76
N SER A 145 18.77 12.21 -16.60
CA SER A 145 17.94 11.52 -15.61
C SER A 145 17.79 10.03 -15.92
N ILE A 146 17.64 9.21 -14.88
CA ILE A 146 17.54 7.75 -15.00
C ILE A 146 16.12 7.30 -14.65
N ILE A 147 15.56 6.44 -15.50
CA ILE A 147 14.26 5.79 -15.31
C ILE A 147 14.50 4.30 -15.09
N HIS A 148 13.97 3.73 -14.01
CA HIS A 148 14.20 2.33 -13.62
C HIS A 148 13.45 1.33 -14.49
N ARG A 149 12.17 1.60 -14.82
CA ARG A 149 11.32 0.80 -15.72
C ARG A 149 10.89 -0.59 -15.26
N ASP A 150 11.24 -1.01 -14.04
CA ASP A 150 10.84 -2.33 -13.51
C ASP A 150 10.60 -2.29 -12.00
N ILE A 151 9.92 -1.24 -11.54
CA ILE A 151 9.54 -1.12 -10.13
C ILE A 151 8.36 -2.04 -9.87
N LYS A 152 8.58 -3.04 -9.02
CA LYS A 152 7.62 -4.08 -8.63
C LYS A 152 8.05 -4.69 -7.29
N PRO A 153 7.18 -5.44 -6.60
CA PRO A 153 7.51 -6.06 -5.32
C PRO A 153 8.82 -6.87 -5.35
N GLU A 154 9.08 -7.61 -6.42
CA GLU A 154 10.27 -8.48 -6.53
C GLU A 154 11.59 -7.68 -6.49
N ASN A 155 11.57 -6.44 -6.99
CA ASN A 155 12.74 -5.57 -7.12
C ASN A 155 12.87 -4.56 -5.98
N ILE A 156 12.08 -4.70 -4.92
CA ILE A 156 12.18 -3.89 -3.71
C ILE A 156 12.48 -4.81 -2.53
N LEU A 157 13.59 -4.56 -1.84
CA LEU A 157 13.95 -5.26 -0.62
C LEU A 157 13.57 -4.39 0.59
N VAL A 158 13.06 -5.00 1.67
CA VAL A 158 12.66 -4.26 2.88
C VAL A 158 13.10 -5.00 4.14
N ASP A 159 13.97 -4.35 4.92
CA ASP A 159 14.46 -4.86 6.21
C ASP A 159 13.41 -4.75 7.33
N GLU A 160 13.79 -5.16 8.54
CA GLU A 160 12.89 -5.17 9.71
C GLU A 160 12.55 -3.75 10.19
N GLU A 161 13.42 -2.78 9.91
CA GLU A 161 13.25 -1.35 10.19
C GLU A 161 12.48 -0.59 9.09
N LEU A 162 11.93 -1.30 8.09
CA LEU A 162 11.18 -0.75 6.96
C LEU A 162 12.00 0.16 6.02
N ASN A 163 13.33 0.04 6.02
CA ASN A 163 14.12 0.67 4.97
C ASN A 163 13.92 -0.11 3.66
N ALA A 164 13.46 0.60 2.63
CA ALA A 164 13.27 0.01 1.31
C ALA A 164 14.47 0.26 0.40
N TYR A 165 15.00 -0.80 -0.19
CA TYR A 165 16.11 -0.79 -1.15
C TYR A 165 15.58 -1.13 -2.54
N LEU A 166 15.96 -0.34 -3.55
CA LEU A 166 15.59 -0.60 -4.94
C LEU A 166 16.74 -1.34 -5.63
N VAL A 167 16.43 -2.49 -6.24
CA VAL A 167 17.40 -3.37 -6.88
C VAL A 167 17.00 -3.68 -8.32
N ASP A 168 17.92 -4.26 -9.09
CA ASP A 168 17.72 -4.72 -10.47
C ASP A 168 17.53 -3.61 -11.51
N PHE A 169 18.66 -3.03 -11.95
CA PHE A 169 18.70 -1.93 -12.91
C PHE A 169 18.84 -2.41 -14.36
N GLY A 170 18.62 -3.70 -14.66
CA GLY A 170 18.77 -4.25 -16.01
C GLY A 170 17.88 -3.60 -17.08
N LEU A 171 16.69 -3.13 -16.68
CA LEU A 171 15.78 -2.38 -17.57
C LEU A 171 15.96 -0.88 -17.51
N ALA A 172 16.75 -0.36 -16.57
CA ALA A 172 16.91 1.07 -16.35
C ALA A 172 17.55 1.74 -17.57
N ARG A 173 17.15 2.98 -17.85
CA ARG A 173 17.62 3.76 -19.00
C ARG A 173 17.82 5.22 -18.63
N ILE A 174 18.80 5.82 -19.28
CA ILE A 174 18.91 7.26 -19.41
C ILE A 174 17.71 7.81 -20.18
N GLN A 175 17.04 8.82 -19.64
CA GLN A 175 15.94 9.50 -20.30
C GLN A 175 16.38 10.09 -21.64
N GLY A 176 15.58 9.89 -22.69
CA GLY A 176 15.88 10.34 -24.05
C GLY A 176 16.73 9.36 -24.88
N ALA A 177 17.27 8.29 -24.29
CA ALA A 177 17.90 7.23 -25.06
C ALA A 177 16.88 6.51 -25.96
N LYS A 178 17.24 6.23 -27.22
CA LYS A 178 16.37 5.48 -28.15
C LYS A 178 16.06 4.09 -27.56
N VAL A 179 14.78 3.79 -27.41
CA VAL A 179 14.32 2.48 -26.94
C VAL A 179 14.18 1.55 -28.14
N ALA A 180 14.93 0.46 -28.15
CA ALA A 180 14.76 -0.59 -29.16
C ALA A 180 13.39 -1.26 -28.98
N LEU A 181 12.73 -1.66 -30.09
CA LEU A 181 11.40 -2.25 -30.05
C LEU A 181 11.31 -3.49 -29.13
N SER A 182 12.38 -4.29 -29.07
CA SER A 182 12.49 -5.45 -28.18
C SER A 182 12.49 -5.10 -26.68
N SER A 183 12.85 -3.87 -26.32
CA SER A 183 12.86 -3.42 -24.92
C SER A 183 11.46 -3.05 -24.38
N PHE A 184 10.44 -2.93 -25.23
CA PHE A 184 9.05 -2.67 -24.79
C PHE A 184 8.37 -3.92 -24.24
N ILE A 185 8.86 -5.11 -24.60
CA ILE A 185 8.31 -6.41 -24.15
C ILE A 185 8.90 -6.84 -22.79
N ALA A 186 9.90 -6.12 -22.27
CA ALA A 186 10.72 -6.59 -21.16
C ALA A 186 10.16 -6.31 -19.75
N GLY A 187 9.24 -5.35 -19.58
CA GLY A 187 8.69 -5.03 -18.25
C GLY A 187 7.61 -6.01 -17.79
N THR A 188 7.28 -5.97 -16.50
CA THR A 188 6.33 -6.93 -15.90
C THR A 188 4.88 -6.48 -16.10
N PRO A 189 4.01 -7.30 -16.73
CA PRO A 189 2.60 -6.94 -16.95
C PRO A 189 1.90 -6.51 -15.65
N GLY A 190 1.14 -5.41 -15.73
CA GLY A 190 0.39 -4.84 -14.61
C GLY A 190 1.17 -3.83 -13.75
N PHE A 191 2.51 -3.88 -13.73
CA PHE A 191 3.35 -2.81 -13.16
C PHE A 191 3.87 -1.84 -14.22
N MET A 192 3.97 -2.30 -15.47
CA MET A 192 4.38 -1.48 -16.61
C MET A 192 3.34 -0.37 -16.90
N PRO A 193 3.75 0.91 -16.98
CA PRO A 193 2.85 2.00 -17.31
C PRO A 193 2.28 1.89 -18.73
N PRO A 194 1.05 2.38 -18.99
CA PRO A 194 0.42 2.24 -20.31
C PRO A 194 1.26 2.84 -21.45
N GLU A 195 1.91 3.99 -21.23
CA GLU A 195 2.78 4.58 -22.24
C GLU A 195 3.96 3.70 -22.65
N GLU A 196 4.46 2.83 -21.76
CA GLU A 196 5.52 1.88 -22.09
C GLU A 196 5.00 0.72 -22.93
N GLN A 197 3.80 0.22 -22.60
CA GLN A 197 3.13 -0.84 -23.36
C GLN A 197 2.83 -0.41 -24.80
N PHE A 198 2.52 0.87 -25.01
CA PHE A 198 2.26 1.45 -26.33
C PHE A 198 3.53 1.94 -27.05
N GLY A 199 4.72 1.73 -26.47
CA GLY A 199 5.99 2.14 -27.07
C GLY A 199 6.20 3.66 -27.13
N HIS A 200 5.49 4.43 -26.31
CA HIS A 200 5.69 5.86 -26.19
C HIS A 200 6.91 6.20 -25.32
N SER A 201 7.43 7.41 -25.46
CA SER A 201 8.54 7.90 -24.63
C SER A 201 8.16 7.91 -23.15
N LEU A 202 9.04 7.34 -22.34
CA LEU A 202 8.94 7.33 -20.89
C LEU A 202 9.40 8.65 -20.30
N THR A 203 8.88 8.95 -19.12
CA THR A 203 9.18 10.17 -18.36
C THR A 203 9.41 9.81 -16.89
N GLU A 204 9.81 10.78 -16.09
CA GLU A 204 9.92 10.62 -14.63
C GLU A 204 8.61 10.12 -13.99
N ALA A 205 7.47 10.50 -14.56
CA ALA A 205 6.16 10.05 -14.12
C ALA A 205 5.90 8.54 -14.38
N SER A 206 6.66 7.90 -15.28
CA SER A 206 6.50 6.48 -15.64
C SER A 206 6.81 5.56 -14.47
N ASP A 207 7.92 5.79 -13.76
CA ASP A 207 8.27 5.04 -12.54
C ASP A 207 7.27 5.28 -11.39
N LEU A 208 6.58 6.42 -11.36
CA LEU A 208 5.52 6.68 -10.36
C LEU A 208 4.31 5.78 -10.54
N TYR A 209 3.96 5.44 -11.77
CA TYR A 209 2.89 4.47 -12.04
C TYR A 209 3.28 3.09 -11.50
N SER A 210 4.49 2.63 -11.80
CA SER A 210 4.99 1.32 -11.35
C SER A 210 5.08 1.24 -9.83
N LEU A 211 5.52 2.32 -9.16
CA LEU A 211 5.43 2.42 -7.71
C LEU A 211 3.98 2.38 -7.22
N GLY A 212 3.07 3.14 -7.83
CA GLY A 212 1.64 3.12 -7.45
C GLY A 212 1.02 1.73 -7.57
N ALA A 213 1.29 1.01 -8.66
CA ALA A 213 0.87 -0.37 -8.88
C ALA A 213 1.44 -1.32 -7.82
N THR A 214 2.73 -1.12 -7.46
CA THR A 214 3.39 -1.86 -6.38
C THR A 214 2.69 -1.65 -5.03
N LEU A 215 2.39 -0.41 -4.67
CA LEU A 215 1.72 -0.10 -3.40
C LEU A 215 0.28 -0.65 -3.37
N ILE A 216 -0.45 -0.61 -4.50
CA ILE A 216 -1.76 -1.25 -4.62
C ILE A 216 -1.63 -2.76 -4.40
N CYS A 217 -0.66 -3.41 -5.04
CA CYS A 217 -0.39 -4.84 -4.89
C CYS A 217 -0.21 -5.24 -3.42
N LEU A 218 0.56 -4.44 -2.66
CA LEU A 218 0.78 -4.64 -1.22
C LEU A 218 -0.51 -4.41 -0.40
N LEU A 219 -1.24 -3.32 -0.67
CA LEU A 219 -2.46 -2.97 0.09
C LEU A 219 -3.59 -3.97 -0.12
N THR A 220 -3.71 -4.53 -1.31
CA THR A 220 -4.73 -5.55 -1.63
C THR A 220 -4.25 -6.97 -1.33
N ASN A 221 -3.01 -7.14 -0.85
CA ASN A 221 -2.34 -8.43 -0.65
C ASN A 221 -2.49 -9.35 -1.89
N THR A 222 -2.48 -8.74 -3.08
CA THR A 222 -2.62 -9.44 -4.36
C THR A 222 -1.26 -9.97 -4.77
N ARG A 223 -1.20 -11.18 -5.33
CA ARG A 223 0.05 -11.70 -5.88
C ARG A 223 0.46 -10.86 -7.08
N SER A 224 1.75 -10.57 -7.25
CA SER A 224 2.26 -9.76 -8.36
C SER A 224 1.78 -10.25 -9.74
N VAL A 225 1.73 -11.58 -9.94
CA VAL A 225 1.25 -12.20 -11.19
C VAL A 225 -0.24 -11.98 -11.47
N GLU A 226 -1.01 -11.50 -10.48
CA GLU A 226 -2.44 -11.25 -10.56
C GLU A 226 -2.79 -9.76 -10.56
N ILE A 227 -1.81 -8.87 -10.40
CA ILE A 227 -2.06 -7.43 -10.31
C ILE A 227 -2.77 -6.89 -11.56
N GLY A 228 -2.49 -7.47 -12.74
CA GLY A 228 -3.14 -7.14 -14.00
C GLY A 228 -4.65 -7.38 -13.99
N LYS A 229 -5.17 -8.29 -13.14
CA LYS A 229 -6.62 -8.53 -12.99
C LYS A 229 -7.35 -7.36 -12.32
N LEU A 230 -6.62 -6.47 -11.64
CA LEU A 230 -7.19 -5.27 -11.02
C LEU A 230 -7.29 -4.10 -12.00
N ILE A 231 -6.83 -4.27 -13.25
CA ILE A 231 -6.80 -3.21 -14.26
C ILE A 231 -7.89 -3.51 -15.28
N ASP A 232 -8.75 -2.52 -15.55
CA ASP A 232 -9.76 -2.64 -16.62
C ASP A 232 -9.19 -2.35 -18.02
N ASP A 233 -10.01 -2.56 -19.05
CA ASP A 233 -9.66 -2.29 -20.46
C ASP A 233 -9.30 -0.82 -20.73
N ASN A 234 -9.67 0.08 -19.81
CA ASN A 234 -9.33 1.50 -19.88
C ASN A 234 -8.04 1.85 -19.12
N TYR A 235 -7.27 0.85 -18.65
CA TYR A 235 -6.06 1.01 -17.84
C TYR A 235 -6.29 1.72 -16.50
N ARG A 236 -7.45 1.48 -15.88
CA ARG A 236 -7.77 2.00 -14.54
C ARG A 236 -7.72 0.88 -13.52
N PHE A 237 -7.11 1.17 -12.38
CA PHE A 237 -7.10 0.24 -11.25
C PHE A 237 -8.42 0.26 -10.48
N ASN A 238 -8.99 -0.93 -10.29
CA ASN A 238 -10.19 -1.23 -9.51
C ASN A 238 -9.79 -1.98 -8.23
N PHE A 239 -9.28 -1.25 -7.23
CA PHE A 239 -8.78 -1.81 -5.98
C PHE A 239 -9.60 -1.37 -4.74
N GLN A 240 -10.58 -0.48 -4.93
CA GLN A 240 -11.20 0.28 -3.86
C GLN A 240 -11.91 -0.60 -2.83
N GLN A 241 -12.42 -1.77 -3.25
CA GLN A 241 -13.11 -2.76 -2.42
C GLN A 241 -12.15 -3.78 -1.79
N LEU A 242 -10.91 -3.86 -2.25
CA LEU A 242 -9.92 -4.85 -1.83
C LEU A 242 -8.93 -4.30 -0.80
N VAL A 243 -8.79 -2.99 -0.71
CA VAL A 243 -7.87 -2.36 0.23
C VAL A 243 -8.47 -2.24 1.63
N PRO A 244 -7.65 -2.34 2.69
CA PRO A 244 -8.08 -2.04 4.05
C PRO A 244 -8.59 -0.59 4.17
N PRO A 245 -9.26 -0.24 5.28
CA PRO A 245 -9.64 1.13 5.57
C PRO A 245 -8.41 2.06 5.56
N ILE A 246 -8.33 2.89 4.53
CA ILE A 246 -7.33 3.94 4.35
C ILE A 246 -8.02 5.29 4.20
N SER A 247 -7.31 6.36 4.55
CA SER A 247 -7.83 7.72 4.45
C SER A 247 -8.16 8.06 2.98
N PRO A 248 -9.20 8.88 2.75
CA PRO A 248 -9.53 9.35 1.40
C PRO A 248 -8.36 10.07 0.72
N ARG A 249 -7.52 10.78 1.48
CA ARG A 249 -6.34 11.48 0.96
C ARG A 249 -5.28 10.51 0.46
N PHE A 250 -4.99 9.45 1.21
CA PHE A 250 -4.01 8.43 0.78
C PHE A 250 -4.53 7.65 -0.44
N ARG A 251 -5.81 7.29 -0.44
CA ARG A 251 -6.46 6.67 -1.60
C ARG A 251 -6.36 7.54 -2.85
N TRP A 252 -6.66 8.83 -2.73
CA TRP A 252 -6.57 9.77 -3.85
C TRP A 252 -5.13 9.93 -4.34
N TRP A 253 -4.17 10.00 -3.42
CA TRP A 253 -2.74 10.06 -3.75
C TRP A 253 -2.30 8.82 -4.55
N LEU A 254 -2.71 7.62 -4.13
CA LEU A 254 -2.44 6.37 -4.86
C LEU A 254 -3.10 6.35 -6.25
N MET A 255 -4.38 6.72 -6.34
CA MET A 255 -5.09 6.80 -7.62
C MET A 255 -4.37 7.73 -8.60
N LYS A 256 -3.87 8.87 -8.10
CA LYS A 256 -3.10 9.82 -8.92
C LYS A 256 -1.77 9.26 -9.40
N MET A 257 -1.10 8.40 -8.62
CA MET A 257 0.15 7.72 -9.05
C MET A 257 -0.11 6.81 -10.24
N VAL A 258 -1.24 6.10 -10.27
CA VAL A 258 -1.58 5.11 -11.31
C VAL A 258 -2.49 5.64 -12.42
N GLU A 259 -2.59 6.96 -12.59
CA GLU A 259 -3.36 7.56 -13.68
C GLU A 259 -2.80 7.12 -15.05
N ARG A 260 -3.68 6.63 -15.94
CA ARG A 260 -3.32 6.21 -17.30
C ARG A 260 -2.61 7.34 -18.04
N ASN A 261 -3.18 8.53 -18.00
CA ASN A 261 -2.56 9.69 -18.64
C ASN A 261 -1.44 10.23 -17.75
N ARG A 262 -0.19 10.04 -18.15
CA ARG A 262 0.99 10.53 -17.40
C ARG A 262 0.93 12.02 -17.06
N LYS A 263 0.26 12.86 -17.86
CA LYS A 263 0.08 14.31 -17.56
C LYS A 263 -0.84 14.58 -16.37
N ARG A 264 -1.63 13.59 -15.93
CA ARG A 264 -2.52 13.66 -14.76
C ARG A 264 -1.88 13.08 -13.50
N ARG A 265 -0.74 12.38 -13.62
CA ARG A 265 0.07 11.96 -12.47
C ARG A 265 0.78 13.16 -11.84
N TYR A 266 1.49 12.91 -10.75
CA TYR A 266 2.54 13.82 -10.33
C TYR A 266 3.60 13.95 -11.41
N ALA A 267 4.10 15.17 -11.63
CA ALA A 267 5.07 15.42 -12.69
C ALA A 267 6.41 14.70 -12.43
N ASN A 268 6.80 14.57 -11.16
CA ASN A 268 8.03 13.92 -10.73
C ASN A 268 7.92 13.37 -9.29
N ALA A 269 8.94 12.62 -8.85
CA ALA A 269 8.96 11.98 -7.54
C ALA A 269 9.02 12.98 -6.38
N ALA A 270 9.67 14.13 -6.55
CA ALA A 270 9.78 15.14 -5.50
C ALA A 270 8.40 15.71 -5.12
N ILE A 271 7.54 15.95 -6.12
CA ILE A 271 6.17 16.41 -5.89
C ILE A 271 5.34 15.31 -5.23
N ALA A 272 5.45 14.06 -5.70
CA ALA A 272 4.74 12.92 -5.12
C ALA A 272 5.14 12.68 -3.65
N LEU A 273 6.45 12.75 -3.34
CA LEU A 273 7.03 12.62 -2.00
C LEU A 273 6.50 13.70 -1.06
N LYS A 274 6.58 14.98 -1.48
CA LYS A 274 6.05 16.10 -0.69
C LYS A 274 4.57 15.95 -0.40
N ALA A 275 3.78 15.50 -1.38
CA ALA A 275 2.36 15.26 -1.19
C ALA A 275 2.12 14.14 -0.16
N LEU A 276 2.85 13.01 -0.25
CA LEU A 276 2.68 11.86 0.62
C LEU A 276 3.05 12.16 2.08
N GLY A 277 4.13 12.91 2.32
CA GLY A 277 4.61 13.19 3.67
C GLY A 277 3.59 13.88 4.58
N THR A 278 2.60 14.58 4.00
CA THR A 278 1.55 15.30 4.74
C THR A 278 0.27 14.49 4.97
N ILE A 279 0.21 13.26 4.44
CA ILE A 279 -1.01 12.45 4.42
C ILE A 279 -0.97 11.42 5.54
N GLU A 280 -1.97 11.44 6.42
CA GLU A 280 -2.27 10.33 7.32
C GLU A 280 -2.85 9.15 6.54
N VAL A 281 -2.35 7.93 6.78
CA VAL A 281 -2.76 6.76 6.00
C VAL A 281 -4.04 6.15 6.50
N VAL A 282 -4.20 6.07 7.82
CA VAL A 282 -5.43 5.61 8.46
C VAL A 282 -6.25 6.85 8.79
N GLY A 283 -7.45 6.95 8.22
CA GLY A 283 -8.38 7.99 8.65
C GLY A 283 -8.76 7.74 10.09
N SER A 284 -8.60 8.73 10.96
CA SER A 284 -9.05 8.63 12.34
C SER A 284 -10.56 8.33 12.37
N ALA A 285 -10.93 7.08 12.63
CA ALA A 285 -12.28 6.72 13.07
C ALA A 285 -12.69 7.57 14.30
N THR A 286 -11.71 8.08 15.06
CA THR A 286 -11.92 8.88 16.27
C THR A 286 -12.58 10.24 16.04
N GLY A 287 -12.66 10.78 14.82
CA GLY A 287 -13.39 12.02 14.57
C GLY A 287 -14.87 11.75 14.29
N ILE A 288 -15.13 10.90 13.30
CA ILE A 288 -16.47 10.63 12.80
C ILE A 288 -17.22 9.64 13.70
N ASP A 289 -16.58 8.60 14.24
CA ASP A 289 -17.24 7.70 15.19
C ASP A 289 -17.42 8.36 16.56
N THR A 290 -16.54 9.27 16.99
CA THR A 290 -16.78 10.09 18.19
C THR A 290 -17.90 11.09 17.94
N PHE A 291 -17.97 11.72 16.76
CA PHE A 291 -19.07 12.63 16.42
C PHE A 291 -20.40 11.88 16.23
N ILE A 292 -20.41 10.72 15.58
CA ILE A 292 -21.58 9.84 15.41
C ILE A 292 -22.01 9.24 16.75
N SER A 293 -21.09 8.83 17.62
CA SER A 293 -21.41 8.36 18.97
C SER A 293 -21.90 9.50 19.86
N THR A 294 -21.37 10.72 19.72
CA THR A 294 -21.85 11.92 20.42
C THR A 294 -23.24 12.35 19.93
N ILE A 295 -23.53 12.23 18.63
CA ILE A 295 -24.87 12.50 18.07
C ILE A 295 -25.87 11.41 18.48
N LYS A 296 -25.46 10.13 18.45
CA LYS A 296 -26.30 9.01 18.91
C LYS A 296 -26.55 9.06 20.42
N SER A 297 -25.56 9.48 21.23
CA SER A 297 -25.71 9.65 22.68
C SER A 297 -26.60 10.85 23.01
N ARG A 298 -26.48 11.97 22.29
CA ARG A 298 -27.39 13.13 22.43
C ARG A 298 -28.83 12.77 22.06
N LYS A 299 -29.06 12.04 20.95
CA LYS A 299 -30.41 11.58 20.57
C LYS A 299 -31.00 10.61 21.60
N ARG A 300 -30.20 9.71 22.17
CA ARG A 300 -30.64 8.80 23.26
C ARG A 300 -30.91 9.56 24.56
N ALA A 301 -30.08 10.54 24.92
CA ALA A 301 -30.29 11.36 26.13
C ALA A 301 -31.56 12.22 26.03
N THR A 302 -31.87 12.79 24.87
CA THR A 302 -33.14 13.51 24.65
C THR A 302 -34.35 12.59 24.64
N LEU A 303 -34.23 11.36 24.09
CA LEU A 303 -35.33 10.39 24.10
C LEU A 303 -35.61 9.84 25.50
N LEU A 304 -34.56 9.54 26.28
CA LEU A 304 -34.68 9.12 27.68
C LEU A 304 -35.20 10.24 28.58
N GLY A 305 -34.75 11.48 28.38
CA GLY A 305 -35.24 12.65 29.13
C GLY A 305 -36.72 12.95 28.87
N LEU A 306 -37.19 12.77 27.64
CA LEU A 306 -38.62 12.90 27.31
C LEU A 306 -39.44 11.72 27.88
N ALA A 307 -38.90 10.50 27.85
CA ALA A 307 -39.57 9.33 28.41
C ALA A 307 -39.70 9.42 29.96
N THR A 308 -38.68 9.94 30.67
CA THR A 308 -38.76 10.12 32.12
C THR A 308 -39.73 11.21 32.52
N ILE A 309 -39.84 12.31 31.76
CA ILE A 309 -40.84 13.36 32.00
C ILE A 309 -42.26 12.84 31.78
N VAL A 310 -42.49 12.03 30.73
CA VAL A 310 -43.81 11.42 30.46
C VAL A 310 -44.18 10.41 31.55
N ILE A 311 -43.23 9.59 32.02
CA ILE A 311 -43.47 8.65 33.12
C ILE A 311 -43.75 9.39 34.44
N LEU A 312 -42.99 10.44 34.75
CA LEU A 312 -43.24 11.26 35.95
C LEU A 312 -44.59 11.98 35.90
N ALA A 313 -44.99 12.49 34.73
CA ALA A 313 -46.32 13.10 34.53
C ALA A 313 -47.46 12.07 34.68
N ALA A 314 -47.28 10.84 34.20
CA ALA A 314 -48.27 9.77 34.34
C ALA A 314 -48.40 9.26 35.79
N VAL A 315 -47.28 9.20 36.53
CA VAL A 315 -47.29 8.85 37.96
C VAL A 315 -47.90 9.97 38.81
N ALA A 316 -47.59 11.23 38.52
CA ALA A 316 -48.23 12.37 39.17
C ALA A 316 -49.75 12.42 38.88
N GLY A 317 -50.15 12.18 37.63
CA GLY A 317 -51.57 12.11 37.23
C GLY A 317 -52.33 11.01 37.96
N THR A 318 -51.75 9.80 38.07
CA THR A 318 -52.38 8.69 38.80
C THR A 318 -52.43 8.92 40.31
N LEU A 319 -51.43 9.56 40.91
CA LEU A 319 -51.45 9.96 42.33
C LEU A 319 -52.52 11.03 42.61
N ILE A 320 -52.66 12.03 41.74
CA ILE A 320 -53.69 13.07 41.87
C ILE A 320 -55.09 12.46 41.71
N SER A 321 -55.28 11.54 40.75
CA SER A 321 -56.55 10.81 40.61
C SER A 321 -56.82 9.88 41.79
N TYR A 322 -55.79 9.26 42.38
CA TYR A 322 -55.93 8.39 43.56
C TYR A 322 -56.29 9.19 44.82
N GLN A 323 -55.66 10.35 45.06
CA GLN A 323 -56.04 11.26 46.15
C GLN A 323 -57.45 11.84 45.95
N SER A 324 -57.79 12.23 44.72
CA SER A 324 -59.14 12.76 44.41
C SER A 324 -60.21 11.68 44.62
N GLY A 325 -59.95 10.43 44.23
CA GLY A 325 -60.85 9.29 44.45
C GLY A 325 -61.09 8.96 45.92
N ASN A 326 -60.05 9.04 46.77
CA ASN A 326 -60.21 8.87 48.22
C ASN A 326 -60.98 10.02 48.88
N THR A 327 -60.79 11.26 48.39
CA THR A 327 -61.49 12.43 48.92
C THR A 327 -62.98 12.40 48.55
N VAL A 328 -63.32 12.00 47.32
CA VAL A 328 -64.71 11.85 46.87
C VAL A 328 -65.41 10.68 47.59
N ARG A 329 -64.69 9.59 47.88
CA ARG A 329 -65.24 8.45 48.64
C ARG A 329 -65.49 8.77 50.12
N GLN A 330 -64.65 9.60 50.74
CA GLN A 330 -64.92 10.14 52.09
C GLN A 330 -66.07 11.17 52.11
N LEU A 331 -66.29 11.90 51.01
CA LEU A 331 -67.41 12.85 50.89
C LEU A 331 -68.75 12.16 50.56
N SER A 332 -68.76 10.97 49.93
CA SER A 332 -69.99 10.21 49.69
C SER A 332 -70.49 9.45 50.91
N GLU A 333 -69.59 9.00 51.81
CA GLU A 333 -69.97 8.36 53.08
C GLU A 333 -70.44 9.39 54.15
N ALA A 334 -70.16 10.69 53.96
CA ALA A 334 -70.65 11.77 54.81
C ALA A 334 -72.01 12.37 54.38
N ARG A 335 -72.57 11.96 53.23
CA ARG A 335 -73.81 12.53 52.66
C ARG A 335 -75.10 11.75 52.98
N GLU A 336 -75.04 10.63 53.70
CA GLU A 336 -76.24 9.93 54.22
C GLU A 336 -76.69 10.42 55.62
N CYS A 337 -75.99 11.38 56.23
CA CYS A 337 -76.37 11.97 57.50
C CYS A 337 -76.53 13.49 57.37
N GLN A 338 -77.61 13.97 56.75
CA GLN A 338 -78.29 15.24 57.08
C GLN A 338 -79.39 15.55 56.06
N SER A 339 -80.49 14.82 56.15
CA SER A 339 -81.81 15.33 55.76
C SER A 339 -82.42 15.99 57.01
N PHE A 340 -82.31 17.30 57.18
CA PHE A 340 -83.18 18.05 58.11
C PHE A 340 -83.22 19.54 57.76
N ASP A 341 -84.40 19.94 57.29
CA ASP A 341 -85.13 21.20 57.52
C ASP A 341 -84.65 22.60 57.08
N LEU A 342 -85.62 23.22 56.39
CA LEU A 342 -86.20 24.56 56.60
C LEU A 342 -85.50 25.83 56.07
N SER A 343 -86.16 26.33 55.01
CA SER A 343 -86.77 27.68 54.93
C SER A 343 -85.97 28.89 54.42
N SER A 344 -86.66 29.57 53.51
CA SER A 344 -86.77 31.04 53.32
C SER A 344 -85.90 31.74 52.26
N ASP A 345 -86.61 32.10 51.18
CA ASP A 345 -86.67 33.37 50.43
C ASP A 345 -85.44 34.01 49.74
N CYS A 346 -85.45 33.91 48.40
CA CYS A 346 -85.77 35.00 47.45
C CYS A 346 -85.05 36.37 47.61
N GLN A 347 -84.15 36.73 46.68
CA GLN A 347 -84.42 37.72 45.63
C GLN A 347 -83.22 37.99 44.69
N GLU A 348 -83.53 38.10 43.40
CA GLU A 348 -82.71 38.62 42.31
C GLU A 348 -82.33 40.11 42.48
N LYS A 349 -81.18 40.52 41.92
CA LYS A 349 -81.14 41.67 41.00
C LYS A 349 -79.82 41.79 40.19
N PHE A 350 -80.04 42.25 38.96
CA PHE A 350 -79.19 42.45 37.79
C PHE A 350 -77.96 43.38 37.93
N GLY A 351 -76.96 43.13 37.07
CA GLY A 351 -76.65 44.03 35.94
C GLY A 351 -75.41 44.92 36.01
N ASN A 352 -74.57 44.76 34.98
CA ASN A 352 -73.54 45.66 34.39
C ASN A 352 -72.32 46.09 35.22
#